data_AF-A0A0W4ZRE4-F1
#
_entry.id   AF-A0A0W4ZRE4-F1
#
_cell.length_a   1.000
_cell.length_b   1.000
_cell.length_c   1.000
_cell.angle_alpha   90.00
_cell.angle_beta   90.00
_cell.angle_gamma   90.00
#
_symmetry.space_group_name_H-M   'P 1'
#
loop_
_entity.id
_entity.type
_entity.pdbx_description
1 polymer ?
#
loop_
_entity_poly.entity_id
_entity_poly.type
_entity_poly.pdbx_seq_one_letter_code
_entity_poly.pdbx_strand_id
1 'polypeptide(L)'
;MSIQFGLNISKSSKIPKNTQRTVGLSLFGEEDESTDENFFEDRTKVVNQELNLHSQFSYKNNKDNDYDREIDPSVYEYDEIYDEMKDAQKKRRTETEEDKEQRKPKYMDKFFRLASIRERDRLRAQEKMLQIERQAEGDIYNDKEKFITDAYKKQQEELSRFEEEENAREALMKKKSKGIISFYRNILEETEKDHNEVIKAISKSHKISKVTEETSKERTAEEIAKELNEKGANVIVNDDGEVVDKRQLLSAGLNVAKKSIKVSQEFLKMQRNSYNSKFTSKPFDAQRREREFLLIQEQIKKTEKEREEIERLKHEKLVIDSQQKRSSEEINKIKERYLKRKGEYTLLL
;
A
#
# COMPACT_ATOMS: atom_id res chain seq x y z
N MET A 1 -32.31 13.05 33.58
CA MET A 1 -32.48 14.02 32.48
C MET A 1 -31.80 13.44 31.25
N SER A 2 -32.59 12.85 30.34
CA SER A 2 -32.13 12.26 29.09
C SER A 2 -32.07 13.33 28.01
N ILE A 3 -30.90 13.59 27.45
CA ILE A 3 -30.73 14.54 26.33
C ILE A 3 -30.56 13.69 25.06
N GLN A 4 -31.59 13.72 24.21
CA GLN A 4 -31.71 12.98 22.97
C GLN A 4 -31.29 13.92 21.84
N PHE A 5 -30.14 13.69 21.21
CA PHE A 5 -29.72 14.44 20.02
C PHE A 5 -30.24 13.73 18.77
N GLY A 6 -31.46 14.09 18.35
CA GLY A 6 -32.00 13.76 17.02
C GLY A 6 -31.74 14.91 16.06
N LEU A 7 -31.22 14.61 14.87
CA LEU A 7 -31.13 15.54 13.74
C LEU A 7 -32.53 16.01 13.34
N ASN A 8 -32.81 17.30 13.52
CA ASN A 8 -33.98 17.95 12.96
C ASN A 8 -33.85 18.04 11.43
N ILE A 9 -34.49 17.13 10.70
CA ILE A 9 -34.62 17.21 9.25
C ILE A 9 -35.73 18.22 8.94
N SER A 10 -35.35 19.45 8.57
CA SER A 10 -36.30 20.42 8.02
C SER A 10 -36.72 19.97 6.62
N LYS A 11 -38.04 19.91 6.39
CA LYS A 11 -38.61 19.64 5.07
C LYS A 11 -38.28 20.82 4.14
N SER A 12 -37.54 20.57 3.07
CA SER A 12 -37.23 21.56 2.04
C SER A 12 -38.53 22.05 1.37
N SER A 13 -38.81 23.34 1.49
CA SER A 13 -39.88 24.03 0.76
C SER A 13 -39.60 24.04 -0.74
N LYS A 14 -40.63 23.78 -1.54
CA LYS A 14 -40.62 23.81 -3.01
C LYS A 14 -40.12 25.17 -3.52
N ILE A 15 -39.10 25.13 -4.36
CA ILE A 15 -38.58 26.29 -5.11
C ILE A 15 -39.55 26.54 -6.30
N PRO A 16 -40.09 27.75 -6.50
CA PRO A 16 -40.87 28.05 -7.71
C PRO A 16 -39.94 28.12 -8.93
N LYS A 17 -40.32 27.42 -10.00
CA LYS A 17 -39.68 27.55 -11.32
C LYS A 17 -40.06 28.90 -11.91
N ASN A 18 -39.18 29.89 -11.80
CA ASN A 18 -39.21 31.07 -12.68
C ASN A 18 -37.78 31.47 -13.03
N THR A 19 -37.20 30.80 -14.03
CA THR A 19 -35.98 31.25 -14.69
C THR A 19 -36.40 32.11 -15.87
N GLN A 20 -36.47 33.42 -15.67
CA GLN A 20 -36.32 34.33 -16.79
C GLN A 20 -34.90 34.14 -17.36
N ARG A 21 -34.83 33.87 -18.66
CA ARG A 21 -33.58 33.66 -19.39
C ARG A 21 -32.82 34.99 -19.40
N THR A 22 -31.67 35.04 -18.73
CA THR A 22 -30.73 36.15 -18.89
C THR A 22 -30.06 35.99 -20.26
N VAL A 23 -30.41 36.87 -21.19
CA VAL A 23 -29.73 37.01 -22.48
C VAL A 23 -28.25 37.36 -22.24
N GLY A 24 -27.38 36.61 -22.90
CA GLY A 24 -25.93 36.69 -22.74
C GLY A 24 -25.32 37.98 -23.27
N LEU A 25 -24.28 38.39 -22.57
CA LEU A 25 -23.38 39.52 -22.83
C LEU A 25 -22.56 39.30 -24.11
N SER A 26 -22.73 40.16 -25.11
CA SER A 26 -21.90 40.20 -26.32
C SER A 26 -20.56 40.90 -26.02
N LEU A 27 -19.43 40.22 -26.25
CA LEU A 27 -18.06 40.68 -25.93
C LEU A 27 -17.20 41.04 -27.17
N PHE A 28 -17.76 41.11 -28.38
CA PHE A 28 -17.01 41.59 -29.56
C PHE A 28 -17.94 42.26 -30.57
N GLY A 29 -17.71 43.55 -30.86
CA GLY A 29 -18.26 44.28 -32.01
C GLY A 29 -19.11 45.50 -31.62
N GLU A 30 -18.52 46.69 -31.73
CA GLU A 30 -19.22 47.98 -31.75
C GLU A 30 -19.90 48.23 -33.11
N GLU A 31 -20.97 49.03 -33.06
CA GLU A 31 -21.62 49.79 -34.16
C GLU A 31 -22.36 48.99 -35.25
N ASP A 32 -23.68 48.82 -35.08
CA ASP A 32 -24.66 49.47 -35.98
C ASP A 32 -26.11 49.28 -35.49
N GLU A 33 -26.90 50.31 -35.75
CA GLU A 33 -28.29 50.57 -35.39
C GLU A 33 -29.30 49.61 -36.06
N SER A 34 -30.49 49.48 -35.47
CA SER A 34 -31.70 48.72 -35.91
C SER A 34 -31.82 47.25 -35.50
N THR A 35 -32.44 47.06 -34.33
CA THR A 35 -32.93 45.78 -33.81
C THR A 35 -34.20 45.35 -34.56
N ASP A 36 -34.06 44.39 -35.47
CA ASP A 36 -35.22 43.69 -36.06
C ASP A 36 -35.47 42.39 -35.28
N GLU A 37 -36.42 42.42 -34.34
CA GLU A 37 -36.69 41.34 -33.38
C GLU A 37 -37.11 40.00 -34.03
N ASN A 38 -37.45 40.02 -35.33
CA ASN A 38 -37.85 38.83 -36.08
C ASN A 38 -36.67 37.91 -36.47
N PHE A 39 -35.43 38.41 -36.50
CA PHE A 39 -34.28 37.64 -37.00
C PHE A 39 -33.74 36.61 -35.99
N PHE A 40 -33.95 36.81 -34.69
CA PHE A 40 -33.52 35.88 -33.65
C PHE A 40 -34.49 34.71 -33.47
N GLU A 41 -35.79 34.91 -33.64
CA GLU A 41 -36.77 33.83 -33.58
C GLU A 41 -36.56 32.80 -34.68
N ASP A 42 -36.27 33.25 -35.90
CA ASP A 42 -36.12 32.37 -37.06
C ASP A 42 -34.89 31.47 -36.95
N ARG A 43 -33.76 31.96 -36.39
CA ARG A 43 -32.59 31.10 -36.12
C ARG A 43 -32.88 30.03 -35.08
N THR A 44 -33.61 30.35 -34.01
CA THR A 44 -33.95 29.35 -32.98
C THR A 44 -34.92 28.29 -33.50
N LYS A 45 -35.84 28.66 -34.41
CA LYS A 45 -36.75 27.73 -35.08
C LYS A 45 -35.99 26.79 -36.03
N VAL A 46 -35.04 27.30 -36.81
CA VAL A 46 -34.20 26.50 -37.71
C VAL A 46 -33.30 25.53 -36.93
N VAL A 47 -32.65 25.98 -35.85
CA VAL A 47 -31.83 25.11 -34.99
C VAL A 47 -32.67 23.99 -34.35
N ASN A 48 -33.87 24.30 -33.87
CA ASN A 48 -34.78 23.28 -33.31
C ASN A 48 -35.28 22.29 -34.38
N GLN A 49 -35.45 22.74 -35.63
CA GLN A 49 -35.83 21.88 -36.75
C GLN A 49 -34.67 20.95 -37.15
N GLU A 50 -33.44 21.47 -37.21
CA GLU A 50 -32.23 20.69 -37.48
C GLU A 50 -31.95 19.66 -36.39
N LEU A 51 -32.13 20.02 -35.11
CA LEU A 51 -31.99 19.07 -33.99
C LEU A 51 -33.04 17.96 -34.02
N ASN A 52 -34.29 18.28 -34.40
CA ASN A 52 -35.34 17.27 -34.59
C ASN A 52 -35.02 16.34 -35.77
N LEU A 53 -34.52 16.88 -36.88
CA LEU A 53 -34.08 16.07 -38.01
C LEU A 53 -32.90 15.17 -37.63
N HIS A 54 -31.88 15.70 -36.94
CA HIS A 54 -30.74 14.93 -36.47
C HIS A 54 -31.17 13.78 -35.55
N SER A 55 -32.08 14.05 -34.61
CA SER A 55 -32.72 13.05 -33.76
C SER A 55 -33.40 11.95 -34.59
N GLN A 56 -34.21 12.31 -35.59
CA GLN A 56 -34.87 11.34 -36.47
C GLN A 56 -33.88 10.51 -37.32
N PHE A 57 -32.77 11.11 -37.78
CA PHE A 57 -31.73 10.39 -38.53
C PHE A 57 -30.93 9.43 -37.64
N SER A 58 -30.62 9.81 -36.39
CA SER A 58 -29.96 8.94 -35.42
C SER A 58 -30.79 7.70 -35.08
N TYR A 59 -32.12 7.85 -34.89
CA TYR A 59 -33.00 6.71 -34.61
C TYR A 59 -33.17 5.75 -35.81
N LYS A 60 -33.05 6.24 -37.05
CA LYS A 60 -33.11 5.41 -38.25
C LYS A 60 -31.81 4.63 -38.44
N ASN A 61 -30.66 5.29 -38.29
CA ASN A 61 -29.36 4.64 -38.39
C ASN A 61 -29.18 3.50 -37.37
N ASN A 62 -29.72 3.63 -36.16
CA ASN A 62 -29.64 2.57 -35.14
C ASN A 62 -30.61 1.39 -35.40
N LYS A 63 -31.65 1.55 -36.22
CA LYS A 63 -32.61 0.47 -36.54
C LYS A 63 -32.15 -0.41 -37.69
N ASP A 64 -31.37 0.15 -38.60
CA ASP A 64 -30.94 -0.48 -39.86
C ASP A 64 -29.53 -1.11 -39.77
N ASN A 65 -28.90 -1.08 -38.59
CA ASN A 65 -27.64 -1.78 -38.34
C ASN A 65 -27.93 -3.27 -38.07
N ASP A 66 -27.98 -4.08 -39.13
CA ASP A 66 -28.09 -5.54 -38.99
C ASP A 66 -26.91 -6.15 -38.20
N TYR A 67 -25.76 -5.45 -38.18
CA TYR A 67 -24.60 -5.79 -37.34
C TYR A 67 -24.92 -5.83 -35.84
N ASP A 68 -25.84 -4.98 -35.35
CA ASP A 68 -26.19 -4.93 -33.93
C ASP A 68 -26.99 -6.17 -33.47
N ARG A 69 -27.57 -6.95 -34.40
CA ARG A 69 -28.28 -8.20 -34.09
C ARG A 69 -27.36 -9.43 -34.02
N GLU A 70 -26.18 -9.35 -34.62
CA GLU A 70 -25.17 -10.42 -34.60
C GLU A 70 -24.18 -10.27 -33.42
N ILE A 71 -24.18 -9.10 -32.77
CA ILE A 71 -23.32 -8.80 -31.62
C ILE A 71 -23.94 -9.41 -30.35
N ASP A 72 -23.13 -10.16 -29.61
CA ASP A 72 -23.50 -10.71 -28.30
C ASP A 72 -23.97 -9.58 -27.36
N PRO A 73 -25.16 -9.69 -26.73
CA PRO A 73 -25.65 -8.74 -25.73
C PRO A 73 -24.62 -8.38 -24.66
N SER A 74 -23.69 -9.29 -24.33
CA SER A 74 -22.66 -9.07 -23.32
C SER A 74 -21.61 -8.00 -23.70
N VAL A 75 -21.52 -7.63 -24.98
CA VAL A 75 -20.56 -6.60 -25.46
C VAL A 75 -20.81 -5.22 -24.82
N TYR A 76 -22.03 -4.94 -24.38
CA TYR A 76 -22.41 -3.67 -23.76
C TYR A 76 -22.46 -3.70 -22.23
N GLU A 77 -22.15 -4.83 -21.59
CA GLU A 77 -22.22 -5.02 -20.13
C GLU A 77 -20.98 -4.48 -19.38
N TYR A 78 -20.12 -3.68 -20.03
CA TYR A 78 -18.89 -3.17 -19.42
C TYR A 78 -19.13 -2.34 -18.14
N ASP A 79 -20.12 -1.45 -18.17
CA ASP A 79 -20.45 -0.60 -17.02
C ASP A 79 -20.99 -1.44 -15.85
N GLU A 80 -21.80 -2.47 -16.13
CA GLU A 80 -22.34 -3.36 -15.11
C GLU A 80 -21.24 -4.19 -14.44
N ILE A 81 -20.33 -4.78 -15.23
CA ILE A 81 -19.16 -5.52 -14.72
C ILE A 81 -18.21 -4.62 -13.93
N TYR A 82 -18.02 -3.37 -14.37
CA TYR A 82 -17.17 -2.40 -13.69
C TYR A 82 -17.76 -1.98 -12.34
N ASP A 83 -19.06 -1.71 -12.29
CA ASP A 83 -19.77 -1.38 -11.06
C ASP A 83 -19.75 -2.56 -10.07
N GLU A 84 -19.97 -3.79 -10.56
CA GLU A 84 -19.81 -5.00 -9.74
C GLU A 84 -18.39 -5.17 -9.22
N MET A 85 -17.37 -4.91 -10.05
CA MET A 85 -15.98 -4.94 -9.63
C MET A 85 -15.69 -3.92 -8.52
N LYS A 86 -16.24 -2.71 -8.62
CA LYS A 86 -16.06 -1.68 -7.60
C LYS A 86 -16.78 -2.02 -6.32
N ASP A 87 -17.96 -2.62 -6.40
CA ASP A 87 -18.69 -3.05 -5.21
C ASP A 87 -18.04 -4.26 -4.53
N ALA A 88 -17.49 -5.21 -5.29
CA ALA A 88 -16.67 -6.29 -4.76
C ALA A 88 -15.40 -5.76 -4.07
N GLN A 89 -14.72 -4.76 -4.66
CA GLN A 89 -13.57 -4.09 -4.03
C GLN A 89 -13.95 -3.39 -2.72
N LYS A 90 -15.12 -2.73 -2.66
CA LYS A 90 -15.60 -2.07 -1.42
C LYS A 90 -15.90 -3.09 -0.32
N LYS A 91 -16.62 -4.17 -0.63
CA LYS A 91 -16.95 -5.25 0.32
C LYS A 91 -15.68 -5.87 0.92
N ARG A 92 -14.66 -6.09 0.09
CA ARG A 92 -13.39 -6.61 0.58
C ARG A 92 -12.67 -5.63 1.50
N ARG A 93 -12.71 -4.34 1.20
CA ARG A 93 -12.13 -3.31 2.09
C ARG A 93 -12.83 -3.31 3.44
N THR A 94 -14.16 -3.39 3.48
CA THR A 94 -14.90 -3.46 4.74
C THR A 94 -14.59 -4.73 5.53
N GLU A 95 -14.49 -5.88 4.86
CA GLU A 95 -14.06 -7.13 5.51
C GLU A 95 -12.65 -7.02 6.11
N THR A 96 -11.71 -6.37 5.40
CA THR A 96 -10.36 -6.13 5.96
C THR A 96 -10.36 -5.13 7.12
N GLU A 97 -11.35 -4.25 7.21
CA GLU A 97 -11.51 -3.31 8.33
C GLU A 97 -12.10 -4.01 9.55
N GLU A 98 -13.12 -4.84 9.36
CA GLU A 98 -13.70 -5.69 10.41
C GLU A 98 -12.65 -6.65 11.00
N ASP A 99 -11.81 -7.26 10.16
CA ASP A 99 -10.70 -8.12 10.63
C ASP A 99 -9.65 -7.30 11.42
N LYS A 100 -9.40 -6.04 11.02
CA LYS A 100 -8.49 -5.16 11.78
C LYS A 100 -9.03 -4.81 13.15
N GLU A 101 -10.34 -4.65 13.31
CA GLU A 101 -10.98 -4.35 14.60
C GLU A 101 -10.90 -5.53 15.58
N GLN A 102 -11.02 -6.76 15.07
CA GLN A 102 -10.92 -7.97 15.89
C GLN A 102 -9.48 -8.34 16.26
N ARG A 103 -8.51 -7.85 15.47
CA ARG A 103 -7.11 -8.26 15.58
C ARG A 103 -6.38 -7.53 16.72
N LYS A 104 -5.57 -8.29 17.46
CA LYS A 104 -4.66 -7.75 18.49
C LYS A 104 -3.76 -6.63 17.93
N PRO A 105 -3.38 -5.65 18.76
CA PRO A 105 -2.50 -4.56 18.33
C PRO A 105 -1.21 -5.09 17.70
N LYS A 106 -0.89 -4.56 16.51
CA LYS A 106 0.18 -5.05 15.60
C LYS A 106 1.54 -5.23 16.26
N TYR A 107 1.84 -4.47 17.32
CA TYR A 107 3.15 -4.43 17.95
C TYR A 107 3.21 -5.01 19.37
N MET A 108 2.08 -5.28 20.03
CA MET A 108 2.10 -5.70 21.45
C MET A 108 2.84 -7.02 21.64
N ASP A 109 2.57 -8.00 20.80
CA ASP A 109 3.28 -9.29 20.82
C ASP A 109 4.79 -9.10 20.56
N LYS A 110 5.17 -8.12 19.74
CA LYS A 110 6.58 -7.80 19.48
C LYS A 110 7.23 -7.20 20.73
N PHE A 111 6.54 -6.36 21.49
CA PHE A 111 7.04 -5.82 22.75
C PHE A 111 7.28 -6.94 23.78
N PHE A 112 6.33 -7.87 23.95
CA PHE A 112 6.51 -9.00 24.86
C PHE A 112 7.66 -9.93 24.43
N ARG A 113 7.77 -10.21 23.12
CA ARG A 113 8.90 -10.99 22.59
C ARG A 113 10.24 -10.29 22.86
N LEU A 114 10.34 -8.99 22.60
CA LEU A 114 11.56 -8.21 22.87
C LEU A 114 11.92 -8.17 24.36
N ALA A 115 10.93 -8.03 25.25
CA ALA A 115 11.15 -8.11 26.69
C ALA A 115 11.71 -9.49 27.07
N SER A 116 11.12 -10.58 26.56
CA SER A 116 11.57 -11.94 26.82
C SER A 116 12.98 -12.24 26.26
N ILE A 117 13.34 -11.63 25.13
CA ILE A 117 14.70 -11.73 24.56
C ILE A 117 15.69 -11.03 25.48
N ARG A 118 15.36 -9.83 25.96
CA ARG A 118 16.22 -9.06 26.87
C ARG A 118 16.45 -9.78 28.21
N GLU A 119 15.42 -10.43 28.73
CA GLU A 119 15.54 -11.25 29.95
C GLU A 119 16.50 -12.42 29.73
N ARG A 120 16.38 -13.13 28.60
CA ARG A 120 17.30 -14.20 28.21
C ARG A 120 18.74 -13.69 28.05
N ASP A 121 18.93 -12.57 27.36
CA ASP A 121 20.25 -11.97 27.17
C ASP A 121 20.88 -11.56 28.50
N ARG A 122 20.07 -11.03 29.44
CA ARG A 122 20.53 -10.72 30.79
C ARG A 122 21.03 -11.97 31.52
N LEU A 123 20.28 -13.07 31.45
CA LEU A 123 20.67 -14.34 32.07
C LEU A 123 21.95 -14.90 31.45
N ARG A 124 22.07 -14.87 30.11
CA ARG A 124 23.29 -15.27 29.40
C ARG A 124 24.49 -14.42 29.79
N ALA A 125 24.31 -13.11 29.92
CA ALA A 125 25.37 -12.20 30.34
C ALA A 125 25.85 -12.53 31.76
N GLN A 126 24.92 -12.74 32.70
CA GLN A 126 25.24 -13.13 34.07
C GLN A 126 26.01 -14.46 34.12
N GLU A 127 25.58 -15.46 33.34
CA GLU A 127 26.29 -16.74 33.29
C GLU A 127 27.70 -16.59 32.73
N LYS A 128 27.87 -15.83 31.64
CA LYS A 128 29.21 -15.54 31.10
C LYS A 128 30.09 -14.80 32.09
N MET A 129 29.55 -13.84 32.84
CA MET A 129 30.31 -13.15 33.90
C MET A 129 30.77 -14.14 34.96
N LEU A 130 29.88 -15.02 35.44
CA LEU A 130 30.23 -16.07 36.42
C LEU A 130 31.28 -17.04 35.88
N GLN A 131 31.21 -17.40 34.59
CA GLN A 131 32.22 -18.24 33.95
C GLN A 131 33.59 -17.55 33.88
N ILE A 132 33.62 -16.25 33.58
CA ILE A 132 34.85 -15.45 33.57
C ILE A 132 35.45 -15.36 34.98
N GLU A 133 34.63 -15.09 35.99
CA GLU A 133 35.04 -15.07 37.40
C GLU A 133 35.64 -16.42 37.82
N ARG A 134 35.00 -17.53 37.46
CA ARG A 134 35.53 -18.89 37.73
C ARG A 134 36.83 -19.20 37.00
N GLN A 135 37.02 -18.70 35.78
CA GLN A 135 38.27 -18.87 35.05
C GLN A 135 39.39 -18.07 35.69
N ALA A 136 39.10 -16.83 36.11
CA ALA A 136 40.05 -15.99 36.83
C ALA A 136 40.43 -16.57 38.21
N GLU A 137 39.47 -17.18 38.93
CA GLU A 137 39.70 -17.89 40.19
C GLU A 137 40.26 -19.31 40.00
N GLY A 138 40.25 -19.82 38.77
CA GLY A 138 40.62 -21.21 38.44
C GLY A 138 42.01 -21.57 38.93
N ASP A 139 42.97 -20.67 38.79
CA ASP A 139 44.36 -20.88 39.24
C ASP A 139 44.48 -21.06 40.77
N ILE A 140 43.54 -20.48 41.53
CA ILE A 140 43.53 -20.51 43.00
C ILE A 140 42.85 -21.78 43.53
N TYR A 141 41.94 -22.37 42.75
CA TYR A 141 41.10 -23.48 43.19
C TYR A 141 41.21 -24.73 42.30
N ASN A 142 42.28 -24.84 41.50
CA ASN A 142 42.53 -26.01 40.64
C ASN A 142 42.61 -27.33 41.42
N ASP A 143 43.13 -27.30 42.65
CA ASP A 143 43.28 -28.49 43.50
C ASP A 143 41.98 -28.90 44.22
N LYS A 144 40.90 -28.12 44.10
CA LYS A 144 39.62 -28.40 44.77
C LYS A 144 38.59 -28.97 43.80
N GLU A 145 37.75 -29.86 44.31
CA GLU A 145 36.67 -30.47 43.55
C GLU A 145 35.59 -29.43 43.17
N LYS A 146 35.10 -29.51 41.93
CA LYS A 146 34.07 -28.62 41.38
C LYS A 146 32.70 -29.27 41.53
N PHE A 147 31.85 -28.74 42.39
CA PHE A 147 30.49 -29.22 42.58
C PHE A 147 29.48 -28.35 41.82
N ILE A 148 28.71 -28.96 40.92
CA ILE A 148 27.63 -28.31 40.20
C ILE A 148 26.30 -28.82 40.76
N THR A 149 25.39 -27.92 41.11
CA THR A 149 24.04 -28.30 41.56
C THR A 149 23.17 -28.71 40.36
N ASP A 150 22.26 -29.66 40.58
CA ASP A 150 21.34 -30.13 39.53
C ASP A 150 20.51 -28.98 38.91
N ALA A 151 20.15 -27.98 39.72
CA ALA A 151 19.43 -26.80 39.26
C ALA A 151 20.25 -25.95 38.27
N TYR A 152 21.56 -25.78 38.53
CA TYR A 152 22.45 -25.05 37.64
C TYR A 152 22.68 -25.80 36.33
N LYS A 153 22.81 -27.13 36.40
CA LYS A 153 22.92 -27.98 35.20
C LYS A 153 21.69 -27.84 34.30
N LYS A 154 20.49 -27.85 34.88
CA LYS A 154 19.23 -27.61 34.15
C LYS A 154 19.16 -26.21 33.56
N GLN A 155 19.56 -25.18 34.31
CA GLN A 155 19.59 -23.80 33.81
C GLN A 155 20.54 -23.65 32.62
N GLN A 156 21.73 -24.27 32.67
CA GLN A 156 22.70 -24.26 31.59
C GLN A 156 22.17 -24.99 30.33
N GLU A 157 21.50 -26.13 30.51
CA GLU A 157 20.87 -26.86 29.41
C GLU A 157 19.73 -26.08 28.77
N GLU A 158 18.88 -25.42 29.56
CA GLU A 158 17.81 -24.55 29.06
C GLU A 158 18.39 -23.38 28.25
N LEU A 159 19.45 -22.72 28.72
CA LEU A 159 20.10 -21.63 27.99
C LEU A 159 20.75 -22.10 26.68
N SER A 160 21.45 -23.24 26.69
CA SER A 160 22.02 -23.86 25.48
C SER A 160 20.92 -24.19 24.46
N ARG A 161 19.81 -24.76 24.91
CA ARG A 161 18.66 -25.08 24.06
C ARG A 161 18.04 -23.81 23.43
N PHE A 162 17.88 -22.74 24.21
CA PHE A 162 17.37 -21.47 23.68
C PHE A 162 18.36 -20.84 22.69
N GLU A 163 19.67 -20.97 22.90
CA GLU A 163 20.70 -20.51 21.97
C GLU A 163 20.65 -21.24 20.62
N GLU A 164 20.54 -22.57 20.66
CA GLU A 164 20.43 -23.39 19.46
C GLU A 164 19.16 -23.09 18.66
N GLU A 165 18.02 -22.95 19.35
CA GLU A 165 16.74 -22.61 18.72
C GLU A 165 16.78 -21.23 18.06
N GLU A 166 17.30 -20.21 18.75
CA GLU A 166 17.45 -18.86 18.20
C GLU A 166 18.43 -18.84 17.02
N ASN A 167 19.56 -19.55 17.11
CA ASN A 167 20.54 -19.63 16.02
C ASN A 167 19.96 -20.35 14.79
N ALA A 168 19.23 -21.45 14.98
CA ALA A 168 18.53 -22.14 13.90
C ALA A 168 17.46 -21.24 13.25
N ARG A 169 16.70 -20.49 14.07
CA ARG A 169 15.70 -19.53 13.59
C ARG A 169 16.34 -18.38 12.81
N GLU A 170 17.44 -17.83 13.31
CA GLU A 170 18.19 -16.76 12.67
C GLU A 170 18.80 -17.23 11.34
N ALA A 171 19.37 -18.44 11.29
CA ALA A 171 19.88 -19.04 10.06
C ALA A 171 18.79 -19.21 9.01
N LEU A 172 17.58 -19.62 9.42
CA LEU A 172 16.43 -19.72 8.50
C LEU A 172 15.94 -18.34 8.05
N MET A 173 15.93 -17.34 8.94
CA MET A 173 15.53 -15.97 8.62
C MET A 173 16.53 -15.29 7.69
N LYS A 174 17.83 -15.48 7.89
CA LYS A 174 18.90 -15.02 6.98
C LYS A 174 18.75 -15.60 5.58
N LYS A 175 18.33 -16.88 5.46
CA LYS A 175 17.98 -17.49 4.17
C LYS A 175 16.72 -16.90 3.54
N LYS A 176 15.78 -16.39 4.35
CA LYS A 176 14.51 -15.79 3.89
C LYS A 176 14.59 -14.29 3.63
N SER A 177 15.60 -13.57 4.15
CA SER A 177 15.72 -12.11 4.00
C SER A 177 16.14 -11.73 2.58
N LYS A 178 15.17 -11.72 1.65
CA LYS A 178 15.34 -11.37 0.24
C LYS A 178 15.22 -9.84 0.00
N GLY A 179 15.91 -9.04 0.81
CA GLY A 179 16.04 -7.58 0.62
C GLY A 179 14.75 -6.80 0.28
N ILE A 180 14.93 -5.65 -0.37
CA ILE A 180 13.84 -4.76 -0.81
C ILE A 180 13.00 -5.38 -1.95
N ILE A 181 13.60 -6.25 -2.76
CA ILE A 181 12.91 -6.91 -3.87
C ILE A 181 11.79 -7.82 -3.35
N SER A 182 11.99 -8.52 -2.23
CA SER A 182 10.93 -9.32 -1.62
C SER A 182 9.78 -8.50 -1.08
N PHE A 183 10.06 -7.28 -0.62
CA PHE A 183 9.00 -6.39 -0.16
C PHE A 183 8.09 -5.99 -1.33
N TYR A 184 8.67 -5.56 -2.46
CA TYR A 184 7.89 -5.26 -3.66
C TYR A 184 7.16 -6.50 -4.20
N ARG A 185 7.82 -7.66 -4.19
CA ARG A 185 7.16 -8.92 -4.56
C ARG A 185 5.94 -9.19 -3.69
N ASN A 186 6.05 -9.04 -2.37
CA ASN A 186 4.94 -9.28 -1.45
C ASN A 186 3.78 -8.30 -1.69
N ILE A 187 4.08 -7.02 -1.96
CA ILE A 187 3.04 -6.04 -2.32
C ILE A 187 2.35 -6.46 -3.62
N LEU A 188 3.12 -6.83 -4.65
CA LEU A 188 2.55 -7.26 -5.92
C LEU A 188 1.71 -8.52 -5.74
N GLU A 189 2.21 -9.54 -5.03
CA GLU A 189 1.48 -10.77 -4.72
C GLU A 189 0.20 -10.50 -3.91
N GLU A 190 0.21 -9.55 -2.97
CA GLU A 190 -0.99 -9.12 -2.24
C GLU A 190 -1.98 -8.47 -3.20
N THR A 191 -1.54 -7.48 -4.00
CA THR A 191 -2.42 -6.82 -4.99
C THR A 191 -2.97 -7.79 -6.05
N GLU A 192 -2.21 -8.80 -6.46
CA GLU A 192 -2.67 -9.84 -7.38
C GLU A 192 -3.71 -10.75 -6.73
N LYS A 193 -3.53 -11.15 -5.46
CA LYS A 193 -4.54 -11.92 -4.71
C LYS A 193 -5.84 -11.14 -4.57
N ASP A 194 -5.74 -9.86 -4.18
CA ASP A 194 -6.86 -8.94 -4.10
C ASP A 194 -7.64 -8.89 -5.42
N HIS A 195 -6.92 -8.74 -6.53
CA HIS A 195 -7.50 -8.66 -7.86
C HIS A 195 -8.14 -9.99 -8.30
N ASN A 196 -7.45 -11.11 -8.08
CA ASN A 196 -7.94 -12.44 -8.44
C ASN A 196 -9.20 -12.83 -7.66
N GLU A 197 -9.29 -12.46 -6.38
CA GLU A 197 -10.48 -12.67 -5.57
C GLU A 197 -11.67 -11.86 -6.07
N VAL A 198 -11.44 -10.60 -6.45
CA VAL A 198 -12.47 -9.74 -7.06
C VAL A 198 -12.93 -10.32 -8.41
N ILE A 199 -12.02 -10.72 -9.30
CA ILE A 199 -12.38 -11.37 -10.57
C ILE A 199 -13.18 -12.65 -10.32
N LYS A 200 -12.77 -13.46 -9.33
CA LYS A 200 -13.47 -14.69 -8.96
C LYS A 200 -14.87 -14.44 -8.39
N ALA A 201 -15.05 -13.33 -7.66
CA ALA A 201 -16.37 -12.93 -7.17
C ALA A 201 -17.27 -12.51 -8.34
N ILE A 202 -16.74 -11.71 -9.27
CA ILE A 202 -17.47 -11.23 -10.46
C ILE A 202 -17.83 -12.41 -11.37
N SER A 203 -16.89 -13.31 -11.67
CA SER A 203 -17.17 -14.49 -12.51
C SER A 203 -18.16 -15.47 -11.90
N LYS A 204 -18.46 -15.33 -10.60
CA LYS A 204 -19.50 -16.08 -9.89
C LYS A 204 -20.83 -15.34 -9.84
N SER A 205 -20.84 -14.00 -9.79
CA SER A 205 -22.06 -13.16 -9.80
C SER A 205 -22.59 -12.98 -11.21
N HIS A 206 -21.76 -12.46 -12.10
CA HIS A 206 -21.97 -12.53 -13.53
C HIS A 206 -21.74 -13.97 -13.94
N LYS A 207 -22.83 -14.69 -14.20
CA LYS A 207 -22.79 -15.91 -15.02
C LYS A 207 -22.37 -15.47 -16.42
N ILE A 208 -21.07 -15.22 -16.59
CA ILE A 208 -20.43 -15.24 -17.89
C ILE A 208 -20.71 -16.67 -18.37
N SER A 209 -21.73 -16.80 -19.21
CA SER A 209 -21.89 -17.96 -20.07
C SER A 209 -20.51 -18.25 -20.59
N LYS A 210 -20.05 -19.46 -20.34
CA LYS A 210 -18.70 -19.94 -20.60
C LYS A 210 -18.41 -19.84 -22.12
N VAL A 211 -18.12 -18.65 -22.63
CA VAL A 211 -17.75 -18.39 -24.03
C VAL A 211 -16.28 -18.03 -24.07
N THR A 212 -15.42 -18.92 -23.56
CA THR A 212 -13.97 -18.82 -23.78
C THR A 212 -13.27 -20.19 -23.81
N GLU A 213 -13.96 -21.28 -24.14
CA GLU A 213 -13.28 -22.55 -24.47
C GLU A 213 -13.87 -23.31 -25.68
N GLU A 214 -14.89 -22.77 -26.36
CA GLU A 214 -15.52 -23.43 -27.51
C GLU A 214 -15.65 -22.47 -28.70
N THR A 215 -14.53 -22.21 -29.41
CA THR A 215 -14.43 -21.86 -30.86
C THR A 215 -13.06 -21.28 -31.22
N SER A 216 -11.99 -21.89 -30.72
CA SER A 216 -10.72 -21.96 -31.46
C SER A 216 -10.30 -23.42 -31.58
N LYS A 217 -11.19 -24.25 -32.13
CA LYS A 217 -10.66 -25.31 -32.99
C LYS A 217 -10.01 -24.54 -34.13
N GLU A 218 -8.69 -24.39 -34.07
CA GLU A 218 -7.91 -23.95 -35.21
C GLU A 218 -8.31 -24.86 -36.36
N ARG A 219 -9.19 -24.37 -37.25
CA ARG A 219 -9.49 -25.09 -38.49
C ARG A 219 -8.14 -25.30 -39.15
N THR A 220 -7.81 -26.55 -39.43
CA THR A 220 -6.50 -26.87 -40.00
C THR A 220 -6.38 -26.13 -41.33
N ALA A 221 -5.16 -25.71 -41.69
CA ALA A 221 -4.93 -24.95 -42.92
C ALA A 221 -5.49 -25.67 -44.17
N GLU A 222 -5.56 -27.00 -44.12
CA GLU A 222 -6.19 -27.89 -45.10
C GLU A 222 -7.70 -27.66 -45.27
N GLU A 223 -8.44 -27.57 -44.17
CA GLU A 223 -9.89 -27.36 -44.21
C GLU A 223 -10.22 -25.99 -44.80
N ILE A 224 -9.42 -24.98 -44.42
CA ILE A 224 -9.56 -23.61 -44.94
C ILE A 224 -9.23 -23.58 -46.45
N ALA A 225 -8.18 -24.29 -46.88
CA ALA A 225 -7.81 -24.36 -48.30
C ALA A 225 -8.88 -25.04 -49.16
N LYS A 226 -9.49 -26.14 -48.68
CA LYS A 226 -10.57 -26.84 -49.38
C LYS A 226 -11.81 -25.95 -49.53
N GLU A 227 -12.22 -25.28 -48.47
CA GLU A 227 -13.37 -24.36 -48.50
C GLU A 227 -13.13 -23.18 -49.45
N LEU A 228 -11.90 -22.66 -49.51
CA LEU A 228 -11.53 -21.59 -50.44
C LEU A 228 -11.50 -22.08 -51.90
N ASN A 229 -11.04 -23.31 -52.16
CA ASN A 229 -11.08 -23.92 -53.48
C ASN A 229 -12.50 -24.19 -53.97
N GLU A 230 -13.40 -24.63 -53.08
CA GLU A 230 -14.84 -24.75 -53.37
C GLU A 230 -15.49 -23.40 -53.67
N LYS A 231 -15.03 -22.33 -53.00
CA LYS A 231 -15.45 -20.94 -53.26
C LYS A 231 -14.76 -20.31 -54.48
N GLY A 232 -13.93 -21.06 -55.21
CA GLY A 232 -13.29 -20.62 -56.46
C GLY A 232 -11.99 -19.84 -56.31
N ALA A 233 -11.37 -19.82 -55.13
CA ALA A 233 -9.97 -19.42 -54.99
C ALA A 233 -9.06 -20.57 -55.46
N ASN A 234 -7.88 -20.27 -56.00
CA ASN A 234 -6.91 -21.29 -56.39
C ASN A 234 -5.82 -21.40 -55.31
N VAL A 235 -6.08 -22.19 -54.27
CA VAL A 235 -5.12 -22.51 -53.20
C VAL A 235 -4.44 -23.85 -53.51
N ILE A 236 -3.12 -23.82 -53.66
CA ILE A 236 -2.32 -25.03 -53.96
C ILE A 236 -1.91 -25.71 -52.66
N VAL A 237 -2.24 -27.00 -52.53
CA VAL A 237 -1.93 -27.85 -51.36
C VAL A 237 -1.03 -28.99 -51.80
N ASN A 238 0.02 -29.29 -51.04
CA ASN A 238 0.92 -30.43 -51.27
C ASN A 238 0.30 -31.76 -50.81
N ASP A 239 0.91 -32.88 -51.20
CA ASP A 239 0.46 -34.24 -50.84
C ASP A 239 0.42 -34.51 -49.33
N ASP A 240 1.21 -33.76 -48.55
CA ASP A 240 1.24 -33.81 -47.07
C ASP A 240 0.14 -32.95 -46.41
N GLY A 241 -0.76 -32.34 -47.20
CA GLY A 241 -1.82 -31.47 -46.70
C GLY A 241 -1.38 -30.02 -46.42
N GLU A 242 -0.09 -29.71 -46.50
CA GLU A 242 0.37 -28.34 -46.26
C GLU A 242 0.10 -27.40 -47.45
N VAL A 243 -0.42 -26.20 -47.15
CA VAL A 243 -0.65 -25.14 -48.14
C VAL A 243 0.69 -24.52 -48.54
N VAL A 244 1.02 -24.58 -49.83
CA VAL A 244 2.31 -24.10 -50.38
C VAL A 244 2.50 -22.61 -50.10
N ASP A 245 1.45 -21.81 -50.28
CA ASP A 245 1.46 -20.37 -50.05
C ASP A 245 0.37 -19.94 -49.05
N LYS A 246 0.74 -19.72 -47.80
CA LYS A 246 -0.17 -19.28 -46.72
C LYS A 246 -0.88 -17.94 -47.00
N ARG A 247 -0.36 -17.14 -47.94
CA ARG A 247 -1.00 -15.88 -48.37
C ARG A 247 -2.28 -16.11 -49.17
N GLN A 248 -2.40 -17.25 -49.84
CA GLN A 248 -3.60 -17.62 -50.61
C GLN A 248 -4.79 -17.93 -49.69
N LEU A 249 -4.54 -18.21 -48.41
CA LEU A 249 -5.56 -18.36 -47.36
C LEU A 249 -6.13 -17.03 -46.86
N LEU A 250 -5.50 -15.90 -47.21
CA LEU A 250 -5.95 -14.58 -46.77
C LEU A 250 -7.01 -14.06 -47.75
N SER A 251 -8.19 -13.71 -47.23
CA SER A 251 -9.27 -13.12 -48.03
C SER A 251 -8.77 -11.85 -48.74
N ALA A 252 -8.94 -11.77 -50.06
CA ALA A 252 -8.44 -10.69 -50.94
C ALA A 252 -8.99 -9.27 -50.66
N GLY A 253 -9.74 -9.05 -49.57
CA GLY A 253 -10.41 -7.79 -49.23
C GLY A 253 -9.69 -6.88 -48.24
N LEU A 254 -8.60 -7.31 -47.60
CA LEU A 254 -7.92 -6.52 -46.56
C LEU A 254 -6.82 -5.62 -47.16
N ASN A 255 -7.13 -4.78 -48.15
CA ASN A 255 -6.24 -3.71 -48.65
C ASN A 255 -6.94 -2.65 -49.55
N VAL A 256 -8.26 -2.47 -49.48
CA VAL A 256 -8.87 -1.23 -50.00
C VAL A 256 -8.64 -0.14 -48.96
N ALA A 257 -7.52 0.58 -49.07
CA ALA A 257 -7.16 1.68 -48.18
C ALA A 257 -8.29 2.73 -48.17
N LYS A 258 -9.00 2.87 -47.03
CA LYS A 258 -9.83 4.04 -46.78
C LYS A 258 -8.91 5.27 -46.84
N LYS A 259 -9.20 6.20 -47.75
CA LYS A 259 -8.47 7.46 -47.94
C LYS A 259 -8.27 8.13 -46.59
N SER A 260 -7.01 8.24 -46.15
CA SER A 260 -6.65 8.80 -44.85
C SER A 260 -7.19 10.23 -44.74
N ILE A 261 -8.12 10.44 -43.82
CA ILE A 261 -8.54 11.77 -43.39
C ILE A 261 -7.30 12.42 -42.77
N LYS A 262 -6.84 13.54 -43.34
CA LYS A 262 -5.70 14.30 -42.81
C LYS A 262 -6.15 14.95 -41.49
N VAL A 263 -5.96 14.23 -40.38
CA VAL A 263 -5.99 14.83 -39.05
C VAL A 263 -4.76 15.73 -38.93
N SER A 264 -4.99 17.00 -38.60
CA SER A 264 -3.94 18.02 -38.48
C SER A 264 -2.88 17.60 -37.46
N GLN A 265 -1.61 17.76 -37.85
CA GLN A 265 -0.43 17.40 -37.05
C GLN A 265 -0.28 18.20 -35.74
N GLU A 266 -1.20 19.13 -35.46
CA GLU A 266 -1.23 19.95 -34.25
C GLU A 266 -1.85 19.21 -33.05
N PHE A 267 -2.87 18.36 -33.26
CA PHE A 267 -3.51 17.61 -32.17
C PHE A 267 -2.60 16.55 -31.54
N LEU A 268 -1.66 15.98 -32.32
CA LEU A 268 -0.69 14.98 -31.83
C LEU A 268 0.52 15.59 -31.11
N LYS A 269 0.77 16.91 -31.24
CA LYS A 269 1.85 17.60 -30.52
C LYS A 269 1.44 18.00 -29.10
N MET A 270 0.14 18.17 -28.83
CA MET A 270 -0.34 18.65 -27.53
C MET A 270 -0.33 17.55 -26.44
N GLN A 271 -0.42 16.27 -26.80
CA GLN A 271 -0.43 15.15 -25.83
C GLN A 271 0.95 14.60 -25.44
N ARG A 272 2.05 14.95 -26.14
CA ARG A 272 3.38 14.38 -25.85
C ARG A 272 4.17 15.11 -24.75
N ASN A 273 3.67 16.24 -24.26
CA ASN A 273 4.39 17.05 -23.26
C ASN A 273 4.02 16.78 -21.78
N SER A 274 3.17 15.79 -21.47
CA SER A 274 2.72 15.58 -20.08
C SER A 274 3.38 14.42 -19.31
N TYR A 275 4.30 13.65 -19.89
CA TYR A 275 4.84 12.44 -19.23
C TYR A 275 6.36 12.29 -19.32
N ASN A 276 7.11 13.35 -19.06
CA ASN A 276 8.54 13.22 -18.77
C ASN A 276 9.04 14.30 -17.79
N SER A 277 8.57 14.24 -16.55
CA SER A 277 9.33 14.82 -15.43
C SER A 277 10.45 13.83 -15.07
N LYS A 278 11.58 13.92 -15.79
CA LYS A 278 12.81 13.29 -15.32
C LYS A 278 13.20 14.02 -14.03
N PHE A 279 13.19 13.29 -12.92
CA PHE A 279 13.68 13.75 -11.62
C PHE A 279 15.19 13.97 -11.70
N THR A 280 15.60 15.11 -12.24
CA THR A 280 16.95 15.65 -12.07
C THR A 280 16.86 16.59 -10.88
N SER A 281 17.38 16.19 -9.72
CA SER A 281 17.48 17.10 -8.58
C SER A 281 18.30 18.31 -9.01
N LYS A 282 17.70 19.50 -9.00
CA LYS A 282 18.42 20.73 -9.29
C LYS A 282 19.54 20.88 -8.23
N PRO A 283 20.73 21.41 -8.56
CA PRO A 283 21.84 21.60 -7.61
C PRO A 283 21.45 22.35 -6.32
N PHE A 284 20.41 23.18 -6.40
CA PHE A 284 19.84 23.92 -5.28
C PHE A 284 19.21 23.02 -4.19
N ASP A 285 18.66 21.85 -4.57
CA ASP A 285 18.09 20.90 -3.60
C ASP A 285 19.16 20.14 -2.80
N ALA A 286 20.37 20.01 -3.33
CA ALA A 286 21.48 19.39 -2.60
C ALA A 286 21.93 20.27 -1.43
N GLN A 287 22.11 21.58 -1.66
CA GLN A 287 22.49 22.54 -0.64
C GLN A 287 21.41 22.71 0.44
N ARG A 288 20.13 22.62 0.07
CA ARG A 288 19.02 22.65 1.05
C ARG A 288 19.05 21.41 1.96
N ARG A 289 19.27 20.22 1.40
CA ARG A 289 19.41 18.98 2.18
C ARG A 289 20.62 19.01 3.12
N GLU A 290 21.73 19.60 2.70
CA GLU A 290 22.93 19.75 3.55
C GLU A 290 22.65 20.65 4.76
N ARG A 291 21.93 21.77 4.57
CA ARG A 291 21.52 22.64 5.68
C ARG A 291 20.54 21.95 6.63
N GLU A 292 19.57 21.21 6.08
CA GLU A 292 18.62 20.42 6.88
C GLU A 292 19.33 19.30 7.65
N PHE A 293 20.32 18.64 7.05
CA PHE A 293 21.15 17.62 7.69
C PHE A 293 21.98 18.19 8.85
N LEU A 294 22.60 19.37 8.67
CA LEU A 294 23.35 20.04 9.73
C LEU A 294 22.47 20.43 10.92
N LEU A 295 21.25 20.92 10.65
CA LEU A 295 20.30 21.32 11.69
C LEU A 295 19.82 20.13 12.51
N ILE A 296 19.53 18.99 11.84
CA ILE A 296 19.19 17.73 12.49
C ILE A 296 20.37 17.21 13.32
N GLN A 297 21.59 17.27 12.78
CA GLN A 297 22.79 16.84 13.49
C GLN A 297 23.05 17.69 14.75
N GLU A 298 22.81 19.01 14.67
CA GLU A 298 22.90 19.90 15.82
C GLU A 298 21.84 19.57 16.88
N GLN A 299 20.61 19.27 16.46
CA GLN A 299 19.54 18.87 17.36
C GLN A 299 19.87 17.54 18.08
N ILE A 300 20.40 16.55 17.36
CA ILE A 300 20.86 15.28 17.94
C ILE A 300 21.97 15.54 18.97
N LYS A 301 23.00 16.31 18.60
CA LYS A 301 24.11 16.66 19.52
C LYS A 301 23.62 17.40 20.77
N LYS A 302 22.62 18.29 20.65
CA LYS A 302 22.02 18.96 21.81
C LYS A 302 21.32 17.95 22.72
N THR A 303 20.49 17.07 22.16
CA THR A 303 19.81 16.04 22.96
C THR A 303 20.77 15.05 23.63
N GLU A 304 21.90 14.73 22.99
CA GLU A 304 22.94 13.88 23.57
C GLU A 304 23.63 14.59 24.74
N LYS A 305 24.00 15.87 24.60
CA LYS A 305 24.58 16.67 25.69
C LYS A 305 23.63 16.81 26.88
N GLU A 306 22.35 17.09 26.63
CA GLU A 306 21.34 17.17 27.68
C GLU A 306 21.19 15.84 28.43
N ARG A 307 21.23 14.70 27.70
CA ARG A 307 21.21 13.37 28.32
C ARG A 307 22.45 13.12 29.17
N GLU A 308 23.64 13.45 28.67
CA GLU A 308 24.89 13.32 29.43
C GLU A 308 24.87 14.18 30.69
N GLU A 309 24.36 15.42 30.62
CA GLU A 309 24.21 16.29 31.79
C GLU A 309 23.23 15.71 32.81
N ILE A 310 22.09 15.17 32.37
CA ILE A 310 21.12 14.50 33.25
C ILE A 310 21.77 13.27 33.90
N GLU A 311 22.54 12.48 33.18
CA GLU A 311 23.26 11.32 33.73
C GLU A 311 24.33 11.73 34.74
N ARG A 312 25.08 12.80 34.47
CA ARG A 312 26.04 13.37 35.42
C ARG A 312 25.36 13.85 36.69
N LEU A 313 24.27 14.61 36.58
CA LEU A 313 23.49 15.08 37.73
C LEU A 313 22.91 13.91 38.52
N LYS A 314 22.42 12.87 37.84
CA LYS A 314 21.96 11.64 38.50
C LYS A 314 23.10 10.94 39.24
N HIS A 315 24.27 10.83 38.61
CA HIS A 315 25.44 10.20 39.22
C HIS A 315 25.93 11.00 40.43
N GLU A 316 26.03 12.32 40.31
CA GLU A 316 26.38 13.21 41.43
C GLU A 316 25.37 13.07 42.57
N LYS A 317 24.08 13.05 42.26
CA LYS A 317 23.03 12.81 43.27
C LYS A 317 23.18 11.45 43.93
N LEU A 318 23.46 10.38 43.18
CA LEU A 318 23.71 9.05 43.75
C LEU A 318 24.94 9.03 44.66
N VAL A 319 26.00 9.73 44.29
CA VAL A 319 27.20 9.88 45.13
C VAL A 319 26.86 10.64 46.41
N ILE A 320 26.14 11.76 46.33
CA ILE A 320 25.68 12.52 47.50
C ILE A 320 24.78 11.65 48.37
N ASP A 321 23.80 10.96 47.80
CA ASP A 321 22.89 10.06 48.53
C ASP A 321 23.67 8.90 49.18
N SER A 322 24.74 8.40 48.54
CA SER A 322 25.61 7.37 49.11
C SER A 322 26.47 7.89 50.26
N GLN A 323 26.92 9.15 50.20
CA GLN A 323 27.67 9.81 51.28
C GLN A 323 26.75 10.23 52.43
N GLN A 324 25.50 10.63 52.13
CA GLN A 324 24.50 11.02 53.12
C GLN A 324 23.89 9.81 53.84
N LYS A 325 23.83 8.65 53.20
CA LYS A 325 23.64 7.35 53.86
C LYS A 325 24.89 7.03 54.66
N ARG A 326 25.07 7.71 55.80
CA ARG A 326 26.09 7.38 56.80
C ARG A 326 26.08 5.88 57.04
N SER A 327 27.26 5.27 56.98
CA SER A 327 27.43 3.85 57.24
C SER A 327 26.74 3.49 58.56
N SER A 328 26.07 2.33 58.61
CA SER A 328 25.49 1.80 59.84
C SER A 328 26.50 1.78 60.99
N GLU A 329 27.78 1.64 60.67
CA GLU A 329 28.90 1.71 61.61
C GLU A 329 29.10 3.11 62.21
N GLU A 330 28.91 4.19 61.44
CA GLU A 330 28.99 5.56 61.96
C GLU A 330 27.78 5.88 62.85
N ILE A 331 26.59 5.41 62.49
CA ILE A 331 25.39 5.55 63.32
C ILE A 331 25.57 4.81 64.65
N ASN A 332 26.18 3.62 64.63
CA ASN A 332 26.47 2.86 65.84
C ASN A 332 27.55 3.54 66.69
N LYS A 333 28.63 4.07 66.10
CA LYS A 333 29.63 4.88 66.83
C LYS A 333 29.02 6.13 67.49
N ILE A 334 28.06 6.79 66.84
CA ILE A 334 27.34 7.94 67.41
C ILE A 334 26.45 7.50 68.58
N LYS A 335 25.72 6.38 68.44
CA LYS A 335 24.91 5.80 69.51
C LYS A 335 25.75 5.37 70.72
N GLU A 336 26.89 4.73 70.50
CA GLU A 336 27.82 4.34 71.56
C GLU A 336 28.39 5.57 72.30
N ARG A 337 28.78 6.62 71.57
CA ARG A 337 29.23 7.88 72.19
C ARG A 337 28.13 8.57 72.99
N TYR A 338 26.89 8.50 72.52
CA TYR A 338 25.73 9.04 73.24
C TYR A 338 25.44 8.24 74.52
N LEU A 339 25.47 6.90 74.45
CA LEU A 339 25.28 6.03 75.60
C LEU A 339 26.38 6.20 76.65
N LYS A 340 27.65 6.34 76.24
CA LYS A 340 28.76 6.66 77.15
C LYS A 340 28.54 7.98 77.88
N ARG A 341 28.20 9.06 77.15
CA ARG A 341 27.89 10.35 77.76
C ARG A 341 26.71 10.29 78.74
N LYS A 342 25.68 9.51 78.40
CA LYS A 342 24.51 9.31 79.28
C LYS A 342 24.90 8.52 80.54
N GLY A 343 25.72 7.48 80.39
CA GLY A 343 26.24 6.69 81.51
C GLY A 343 27.13 7.50 82.44
N GLU A 344 27.99 8.35 81.89
CA GLU A 344 28.82 9.29 82.66
C GLU A 344 27.97 10.33 83.41
N TYR A 345 26.91 10.85 82.78
CA TYR A 345 25.97 11.76 83.43
C TYR A 345 25.18 11.11 84.58
N THR A 346 24.88 9.80 84.48
CA THR A 346 24.23 9.04 85.56
C THR A 346 25.18 8.61 86.67
N LEU A 347 26.50 8.70 86.46
CA LEU A 347 27.52 8.43 87.48
C LEU A 347 28.03 9.70 88.18
N LEU A 348 27.67 10.89 87.65
CA LEU A 348 28.01 12.20 88.20
C LEU A 348 26.86 12.84 89.03
N LEU A 349 25.77 12.09 89.22
CA LEU A 349 24.64 12.36 90.12
C LEU A 349 24.65 11.28 91.20
#